data_AF-A0AAX6EEP6-F1
#
_entry.id   AF-A0AAX6EEP6-F1
#
_cell.length_a   1.000
_cell.length_b   1.000
_cell.length_c   1.000
_cell.angle_alpha   90.00
_cell.angle_beta   90.00
_cell.angle_gamma   90.00
#
_symmetry.space_group_name_H-M   'P 1'
#
loop_
_entity.id
_entity.type
_entity.pdbx_description
1 polymer ?
#
loop_
_entity_poly.entity_id
_entity_poly.type
_entity_poly.pdbx_seq_one_letter_code
_entity_poly.pdbx_strand_id
1 'polypeptide(L)'
;MESSFLSCAPAHDSGTAKEGDREGRCAVGVDAFLVEALDNPRHRLTVLRMELDIQKFIQNCDQQQFKFQHLPTSYLKCAAHRVAQHYGLQTMALDNIIDGFSSRIVARKHLKVDFQPFVYQISRKNRLKKKRTIT
;
A
#
# COMPACT_ATOMS: atom_id res chain seq x y z
N MET A 1 60.59 6.79 7.02
CA MET A 1 59.53 6.02 6.32
C MET A 1 58.32 6.11 7.22
N GLU A 2 57.63 7.24 7.16
CA GLU A 2 56.36 7.40 6.44
C GLU A 2 55.25 6.64 7.21
N SER A 3 54.13 7.19 7.65
CA SER A 3 53.49 8.45 7.30
C SER A 3 52.19 8.57 8.13
N SER A 4 51.84 9.81 8.44
CA SER A 4 50.46 10.34 8.51
C SER A 4 49.48 9.91 9.62
N PHE A 5 49.26 10.87 10.51
CA PHE A 5 47.99 11.23 11.12
C PHE A 5 46.79 10.99 10.20
N LEU A 6 45.68 10.45 10.72
CA LEU A 6 44.33 10.99 10.48
C LEU A 6 43.29 10.24 11.33
N SER A 7 42.81 10.97 12.34
CA SER A 7 41.47 10.83 12.92
C SER A 7 40.42 10.79 11.81
N CYS A 8 39.43 9.91 11.94
CA CYS A 8 38.19 10.07 11.19
C CYS A 8 37.00 9.71 12.10
N ALA A 9 36.37 10.76 12.61
CA ALA A 9 34.97 10.77 13.01
C ALA A 9 34.10 11.17 11.78
N PRO A 10 32.78 10.95 11.83
CA PRO A 10 31.95 10.49 10.71
C PRO A 10 31.33 11.62 9.87
N ALA A 11 30.92 11.30 8.63
CA ALA A 11 29.71 11.84 7.96
C ALA A 11 29.60 11.32 6.51
N HIS A 12 28.38 11.43 5.97
CA HIS A 12 27.89 11.14 4.61
C HIS A 12 27.35 9.71 4.43
N ASP A 13 26.10 9.51 4.84
CA ASP A 13 24.91 9.74 4.00
C ASP A 13 24.90 8.84 2.76
N SER A 14 24.22 7.72 2.89
CA SER A 14 23.53 7.10 1.76
C SER A 14 22.15 6.71 2.25
N GLY A 15 21.36 7.74 2.55
CA GLY A 15 19.92 7.65 2.39
C GLY A 15 19.60 7.32 0.93
N THR A 16 19.73 6.05 0.54
CA THR A 16 18.89 5.53 -0.54
C THR A 16 17.62 5.01 0.11
N ALA A 17 16.81 5.96 0.59
CA ALA A 17 15.38 5.79 0.47
C ALA A 17 15.16 5.56 -1.02
N LYS A 18 14.99 4.29 -1.41
CA LYS A 18 14.46 3.92 -2.71
C LYS A 18 13.03 4.45 -2.68
N GLU A 19 12.92 5.75 -2.94
CA GLU A 19 11.75 6.42 -3.46
C GLU A 19 11.36 5.61 -4.68
N GLY A 20 10.48 4.64 -4.44
CA GLY A 20 9.74 3.98 -5.47
C GLY A 20 8.72 4.97 -5.99
N ASP A 21 9.21 6.02 -6.66
CA ASP A 21 8.46 6.72 -7.68
C ASP A 21 8.24 5.72 -8.82
N ARG A 22 7.29 4.81 -8.58
CA ARG A 22 6.64 4.03 -9.62
C ARG A 22 5.29 4.69 -9.87
N GLU A 23 5.36 5.97 -10.26
CA GLU A 23 4.43 6.58 -11.20
C GLU A 23 4.35 5.66 -12.42
N GLY A 24 3.26 4.91 -12.56
CA GLY A 24 3.26 3.79 -13.51
C GLY A 24 1.91 3.13 -13.73
N ARG A 25 1.06 3.84 -14.49
CA ARG A 25 -0.16 3.38 -15.15
C ARG A 25 -1.38 3.10 -14.26
N CYS A 26 -2.39 3.97 -14.42
CA CYS A 26 -3.79 3.65 -14.21
C CYS A 26 -4.17 2.40 -15.02
N ALA A 27 -4.09 1.23 -14.40
CA ALA A 27 -4.67 0.02 -14.95
C ALA A 27 -6.20 0.19 -14.90
N VAL A 28 -6.86 0.14 -16.05
CA VAL A 28 -8.33 0.19 -16.21
C VAL A 28 -9.01 -1.09 -15.66
N GLY A 29 -8.36 -1.79 -14.73
CA GLY A 29 -8.79 -3.06 -14.17
C GLY A 29 -8.32 -3.27 -12.73
N VAL A 30 -8.98 -4.20 -12.04
CA VAL A 30 -8.51 -4.68 -10.73
C VAL A 30 -7.19 -5.42 -10.95
N ASP A 31 -6.16 -5.05 -10.19
CA ASP A 31 -4.84 -5.64 -10.28
C ASP A 31 -4.88 -7.18 -10.09
N ALA A 32 -4.07 -7.91 -10.86
CA ALA A 32 -4.07 -9.38 -10.87
C ALA A 32 -3.79 -10.01 -9.49
N PHE A 33 -2.92 -9.39 -8.68
CA PHE A 33 -2.68 -9.85 -7.31
C PHE A 33 -3.90 -9.68 -6.42
N LEU A 34 -4.66 -8.59 -6.59
CA LEU A 34 -5.88 -8.41 -5.81
C LEU A 34 -6.92 -9.47 -6.20
N VAL A 35 -7.03 -9.80 -7.49
CA VAL A 35 -7.90 -10.89 -7.96
C VAL A 35 -7.49 -12.23 -7.33
N GLU A 36 -6.21 -12.57 -7.35
CA GLU A 36 -5.68 -13.80 -6.73
C GLU A 36 -5.89 -13.82 -5.21
N ALA A 37 -5.63 -12.70 -4.54
CA ALA A 37 -5.81 -12.56 -3.11
C ALA A 37 -7.28 -12.75 -2.70
N LEU A 38 -8.22 -12.41 -3.58
CA LEU A 38 -9.65 -12.61 -3.37
C LEU A 38 -10.09 -14.06 -3.61
N ASP A 39 -9.36 -14.85 -4.39
CA ASP A 39 -9.66 -16.27 -4.62
C ASP A 39 -9.28 -17.13 -3.41
N ASN A 40 -8.19 -16.77 -2.72
CA ASN A 40 -7.78 -17.44 -1.49
C ASN A 40 -8.63 -16.98 -0.28
N PRO A 41 -9.39 -17.87 0.39
CA PRO A 41 -10.31 -17.46 1.46
C PRO A 41 -9.60 -16.84 2.68
N ARG A 42 -8.36 -17.23 2.95
CA ARG A 42 -7.56 -16.67 4.06
C ARG A 42 -7.13 -15.23 3.75
N HIS A 43 -6.69 -14.97 2.52
CA HIS A 43 -6.24 -13.64 2.12
C HIS A 43 -7.42 -12.70 1.83
N ARG A 44 -8.51 -13.24 1.27
CA ARG A 44 -9.72 -12.49 0.90
C ARG A 44 -10.24 -11.67 2.06
N LEU A 45 -10.39 -12.28 3.24
CA LEU A 45 -10.90 -11.57 4.41
C LEU A 45 -10.02 -10.36 4.76
N THR A 46 -8.71 -10.53 4.71
CA THR A 46 -7.76 -9.46 5.04
C THR A 46 -7.76 -8.34 4.00
N VAL A 47 -7.80 -8.68 2.70
CA VAL A 47 -7.91 -7.68 1.62
C VAL A 47 -9.21 -6.89 1.73
N LEU A 48 -10.34 -7.54 1.99
CA LEU A 48 -11.62 -6.86 2.16
C LEU A 48 -11.65 -5.94 3.39
N ARG A 49 -10.95 -6.31 4.47
CA ARG A 49 -10.78 -5.43 5.64
C ARG A 49 -9.98 -4.17 5.28
N MET A 50 -8.85 -4.33 4.59
CA MET A 50 -8.05 -3.20 4.11
C MET A 50 -8.84 -2.30 3.16
N GLU A 51 -9.66 -2.88 2.28
CA GLU A 51 -10.56 -2.13 1.40
C GLU A 51 -11.55 -1.26 2.20
N LEU A 52 -12.22 -1.83 3.21
CA LEU A 52 -13.17 -1.11 4.04
C LEU A 52 -12.51 0.07 4.78
N ASP A 53 -11.31 -0.15 5.30
CA ASP A 53 -10.56 0.88 6.01
C ASP A 53 -10.16 2.04 5.08
N ILE A 54 -9.72 1.73 3.86
CA ILE A 54 -9.43 2.74 2.83
C ILE A 54 -10.70 3.49 2.42
N GLN A 55 -11.84 2.80 2.26
CA GLN A 55 -13.11 3.46 1.91
C GLN A 55 -13.53 4.47 2.97
N LYS A 56 -13.44 4.10 4.25
CA LYS A 56 -13.70 5.02 5.36
C LYS A 56 -12.72 6.20 5.35
N PHE A 57 -11.43 5.93 5.14
CA PHE A 57 -10.43 6.99 5.03
C PHE A 57 -10.74 7.97 3.90
N ILE A 58 -11.12 7.51 2.72
CA ILE A 58 -11.47 8.37 1.58
C ILE A 58 -12.67 9.26 1.91
N GLN A 59 -13.69 8.71 2.57
CA GLN A 59 -14.88 9.45 3.01
C GLN A 59 -14.58 10.54 4.05
N ASN A 60 -13.55 10.34 4.89
CA ASN A 60 -13.16 11.31 5.91
C ASN A 60 -12.29 12.44 5.34
N CYS A 61 -12.86 13.61 5.06
CA CYS A 61 -12.12 14.76 4.50
C CYS A 61 -11.04 15.33 5.44
N ASP A 62 -11.21 15.17 6.76
CA ASP A 62 -10.28 15.70 7.77
C ASP A 62 -8.94 14.95 7.82
N GLN A 63 -8.90 13.74 7.26
CA GLN A 63 -7.70 12.90 7.24
C GLN A 63 -7.04 12.94 5.86
N GLN A 64 -5.81 13.48 5.80
CA GLN A 64 -4.99 13.47 4.58
C GLN A 64 -4.13 12.21 4.43
N GLN A 65 -3.81 11.54 5.53
CA GLN A 65 -2.94 10.37 5.56
C GLN A 65 -3.59 9.25 6.40
N PHE A 66 -3.49 8.03 5.90
CA PHE A 66 -3.93 6.81 6.54
C PHE A 66 -2.72 5.92 6.82
N LYS A 67 -2.58 5.46 8.06
CA LYS A 67 -1.53 4.53 8.46
C LYS A 67 -2.14 3.15 8.58
N PHE A 68 -1.61 2.19 7.82
CA PHE A 68 -2.00 0.80 8.02
C PHE A 68 -1.52 0.33 9.39
N GLN A 69 -2.26 -0.64 9.94
CA GLN A 69 -1.83 -1.37 11.12
C GLN A 69 -0.52 -2.11 10.84
N HIS A 70 0.11 -2.63 11.88
CA HIS A 70 1.30 -3.47 11.72
C HIS A 70 0.97 -4.70 10.83
N LEU A 71 1.68 -4.83 9.71
CA LEU A 71 1.52 -5.93 8.77
C LEU A 71 2.70 -6.90 8.95
N PRO A 72 2.47 -8.09 9.55
CA PRO A 72 3.56 -8.98 9.96
C PRO A 72 4.27 -9.66 8.77
N THR A 73 3.64 -9.71 7.60
CA THR A 73 4.19 -10.39 6.42
C THR A 73 4.38 -9.43 5.25
N SER A 74 5.35 -9.74 4.39
CA SER A 74 5.57 -9.02 3.13
C SER A 74 4.32 -9.05 2.24
N TYR A 75 3.60 -10.18 2.19
CA TYR A 75 2.35 -10.33 1.44
C TYR A 75 1.30 -9.30 1.85
N LEU A 76 1.08 -9.12 3.15
CA LEU A 76 0.10 -8.18 3.65
C LEU A 76 0.50 -6.74 3.34
N LYS A 77 1.79 -6.40 3.44
CA LYS A 77 2.32 -5.10 3.02
C LYS A 77 2.05 -4.85 1.53
N CYS A 78 2.35 -5.83 0.68
CA CYS A 78 2.05 -5.75 -0.76
C CYS A 78 0.55 -5.55 -1.01
N ALA A 79 -0.31 -6.28 -0.29
CA ALA A 79 -1.76 -6.12 -0.41
C ALA A 79 -2.21 -4.72 0.00
N ALA A 80 -1.72 -4.17 1.12
CA ALA A 80 -2.02 -2.81 1.54
C ALA A 80 -1.65 -1.78 0.47
N HIS A 81 -0.44 -1.90 -0.11
CA HIS A 81 -0.01 -1.06 -1.21
C HIS A 81 -0.98 -1.14 -2.40
N ARG A 82 -1.26 -2.35 -2.89
CA ARG A 82 -2.09 -2.53 -4.09
C ARG A 82 -3.53 -2.12 -3.88
N VAL A 83 -4.12 -2.34 -2.70
CA VAL A 83 -5.49 -1.86 -2.42
C VAL A 83 -5.50 -0.34 -2.41
N ALA A 84 -4.57 0.34 -1.71
CA ALA A 84 -4.54 1.80 -1.68
C ALA A 84 -4.27 2.42 -3.06
N GLN A 85 -3.32 1.86 -3.82
CA GLN A 85 -3.04 2.27 -5.20
C GLN A 85 -4.23 2.04 -6.12
N HIS A 86 -4.99 0.95 -5.92
CA HIS A 86 -6.21 0.72 -6.69
C HIS A 86 -7.19 1.89 -6.52
N TYR A 87 -7.31 2.45 -5.31
CA TYR A 87 -8.12 3.63 -5.01
C TYR A 87 -7.48 4.97 -5.41
N GLY A 88 -6.34 4.96 -6.10
CA GLY A 88 -5.63 6.18 -6.52
C GLY A 88 -4.95 6.91 -5.36
N LEU A 89 -4.62 6.21 -4.26
CA LEU A 89 -3.87 6.79 -3.15
C LEU A 89 -2.37 6.59 -3.36
N GLN A 90 -1.57 7.59 -2.98
CA GLN A 90 -0.12 7.45 -2.92
C GLN A 90 0.24 6.55 -1.73
N THR A 91 1.13 5.58 -1.91
CA THR A 91 1.54 4.67 -0.83
C THR A 91 3.04 4.76 -0.58
N MET A 92 3.44 4.77 0.69
CA MET A 92 4.84 4.78 1.10
C MET A 92 5.07 3.77 2.22
N ALA A 93 6.20 3.08 2.18
CA ALA A 93 6.67 2.26 3.29
C ALA A 93 7.64 3.09 4.14
N LEU A 94 7.39 3.17 5.44
CA LEU A 94 8.31 3.77 6.41
C LEU A 94 9.00 2.65 7.17
N ASP A 95 10.27 2.45 6.88
CA ASP A 95 11.15 1.54 7.61
C ASP A 95 11.77 2.34 8.78
N ASN A 96 11.25 2.15 9.99
CA ASN A 96 11.85 2.79 11.15
C ASN A 96 13.06 1.95 11.62
N ILE A 97 14.25 2.35 11.17
CA ILE A 97 15.52 1.64 11.45
C ILE A 97 15.84 1.65 12.96
N ILE A 98 15.34 2.64 13.69
CA ILE A 98 15.73 2.93 15.09
C ILE A 98 15.18 1.90 16.08
N ASP A 99 14.05 1.26 15.79
CA ASP A 99 13.32 0.46 16.80
C ASP A 99 13.35 -1.05 16.52
N GLY A 100 13.89 -1.52 15.39
CA GLY A 100 13.77 -2.91 14.94
C GLY A 100 12.31 -3.36 14.65
N PHE A 101 11.32 -2.54 15.00
CA PHE A 101 9.91 -2.75 14.75
C PHE A 101 9.52 -2.31 13.34
N SER A 102 9.45 -3.30 12.46
CA SER A 102 8.51 -3.42 11.35
C SER A 102 8.14 -2.16 10.56
N SER A 103 8.60 -2.13 9.30
CA SER A 103 8.07 -1.28 8.23
C SER A 103 6.56 -1.02 8.32
N ARG A 104 6.16 0.26 8.41
CA ARG A 104 4.76 0.71 8.43
C ARG A 104 4.37 1.27 7.07
N ILE A 105 3.20 0.87 6.56
CA ILE A 105 2.69 1.39 5.28
C ILE A 105 1.77 2.58 5.55
N VAL A 106 1.91 3.64 4.76
CA VAL A 106 1.09 4.84 4.83
C VAL A 106 0.53 5.16 3.46
N ALA A 107 -0.79 5.41 3.40
CA ALA A 107 -1.48 5.91 2.22
C ALA A 107 -1.80 7.41 2.37
N ARG A 108 -1.64 8.19 1.30
CA ARG A 108 -1.97 9.62 1.29
C ARG A 108 -2.94 9.93 0.15
N LYS A 109 -3.88 10.82 0.42
CA LYS A 109 -4.74 11.38 -0.64
C LYS A 109 -3.89 12.30 -1.52
N HIS A 110 -4.01 12.16 -2.84
CA HIS A 110 -3.49 13.18 -3.73
C HIS A 110 -4.35 14.44 -3.59
N LEU A 111 -3.71 15.60 -3.42
CA LEU A 111 -4.38 16.91 -3.39
C LEU A 111 -4.97 17.32 -4.76
N LYS A 112 -4.95 16.44 -5.77
CA LYS A 112 -5.45 16.73 -7.10
C LYS A 112 -6.98 16.66 -7.11
N VAL A 113 -7.57 17.79 -7.49
CA VAL A 113 -9.01 18.12 -7.61
C VAL A 113 -9.84 17.15 -8.45
N ASP A 114 -9.22 16.20 -9.15
CA ASP A 114 -9.89 15.18 -9.97
C ASP A 114 -9.82 13.80 -9.31
N PHE A 115 -10.23 13.67 -8.04
CA PHE A 115 -10.49 12.37 -7.43
C PHE A 115 -11.69 11.71 -8.13
N GLN A 116 -11.41 11.09 -9.28
CA GLN A 116 -12.39 10.38 -10.09
C GLN A 116 -12.96 9.21 -9.26
N PRO A 117 -14.28 9.15 -9.00
CA PRO A 117 -14.88 8.17 -8.10
C PRO A 117 -15.01 6.76 -8.71
N PHE A 118 -14.18 6.40 -9.69
CA PHE A 118 -14.35 5.19 -10.51
C PHE A 118 -13.97 3.85 -9.83
N VAL A 119 -13.67 3.85 -8.53
CA VAL A 119 -12.92 2.77 -7.87
C VAL A 119 -13.71 1.80 -6.98
N TYR A 120 -15.04 1.84 -7.02
CA TYR A 120 -15.87 0.85 -6.31
C TYR A 120 -15.96 -0.49 -7.05
N GLN A 121 -14.85 -1.23 -7.23
CA GLN A 121 -14.87 -2.49 -7.99
C GLN A 121 -14.26 -3.73 -7.32
N ILE A 122 -13.39 -3.63 -6.30
CA ILE A 122 -12.81 -4.82 -5.64
C ILE A 122 -13.91 -5.71 -5.03
N SER A 123 -14.87 -5.10 -4.29
CA SER A 123 -15.99 -5.84 -3.71
C SER A 123 -17.14 -6.18 -4.70
N ARG A 124 -17.45 -5.30 -5.67
CA ARG A 124 -18.60 -5.52 -6.60
C ARG A 124 -18.42 -6.73 -7.53
N LYS A 125 -17.19 -7.03 -7.98
CA LYS A 125 -16.96 -8.17 -8.88
C LYS A 125 -17.05 -9.54 -8.20
N ASN A 126 -16.88 -9.63 -6.88
CA ASN A 126 -17.03 -10.89 -6.14
C ASN A 126 -18.48 -11.28 -5.82
N ARG A 127 -19.43 -10.34 -5.93
CA ARG A 127 -20.85 -10.61 -5.63
C ARG A 127 -21.61 -11.33 -6.76
N LEU A 128 -20.98 -11.53 -7.92
CA LEU A 128 -21.60 -12.14 -9.11
C LEU A 128 -21.18 -13.59 -9.39
N LYS A 129 -20.24 -14.17 -8.64
CA LYS A 129 -19.82 -15.58 -8.81
C LYS A 129 -20.64 -16.59 -7.99
N LYS A 130 -21.77 -16.18 -7.40
CA LYS A 130 -22.64 -17.07 -6.60
C LYS A 130 -24.11 -16.97 -7.01
N LYS A 131 -24.38 -17.07 -8.32
CA LYS A 131 -25.70 -17.38 -8.87
C LYS A 131 -25.52 -18.10 -10.21
N ARG A 132 -25.21 -19.40 -10.18
CA ARG A 132 -25.40 -20.36 -11.29
C ARG A 132 -24.88 -21.75 -10.89
N THR A 133 -25.61 -22.38 -9.97
CA THR A 133 -25.79 -23.85 -9.96
C THR A 133 -27.15 -24.10 -9.35
N ILE A 134 -28.19 -23.92 -10.18
CA ILE A 134 -29.46 -24.62 -10.04
C ILE A 134 -29.40 -25.65 -11.15
N THR A 135 -29.21 -26.91 -10.81
CA THR A 135 -29.84 -28.09 -11.41
C THR A 135 -29.65 -29.21 -10.40
#